data_AF-A0A0X8GMZ6-F1
#
_entry.id   AF-A0A0X8GMZ6-F1
#
_cell.length_a   1.000
_cell.length_b   1.000
_cell.length_c   1.000
_cell.angle_alpha   90.00
_cell.angle_beta   90.00
_cell.angle_gamma   90.00
#
_symmetry.space_group_name_H-M   'P 1'
#
loop_
_entity.id
_entity.type
_entity.pdbx_description
1 polymer ?
#
loop_
_entity_poly.entity_id
_entity_poly.type
_entity_poly.pdbx_seq_one_letter_code
_entity_poly.pdbx_strand_id
1 'polypeptide(L)'
;MSFYFRPDNVPELDGLSRWEQRVLLRGTFLKERAMSTLVLLVAVIASVQFVINPVLASVWPNFQNNSIPYAGVLVVWLLLLMWLRDVVMMNILRPKIAIKRTEKANVAIPPTV
;
A
#
# COMPACT_ATOMS: atom_id res chain seq x y z
N MET A 1 9.77 14.32 7.64
CA MET A 1 8.97 13.08 7.54
C MET A 1 9.85 12.00 6.94
N SER A 2 10.23 10.97 7.71
CA SER A 2 11.02 9.85 7.18
C SER A 2 10.11 8.89 6.40
N PHE A 3 10.48 8.60 5.15
CA PHE A 3 9.78 7.72 4.24
C PHE A 3 10.46 6.35 4.25
N TYR A 4 9.71 5.28 4.53
CA TYR A 4 10.27 3.94 4.63
C TYR A 4 9.80 3.06 3.49
N PHE A 5 10.74 2.37 2.85
CA PHE A 5 10.48 1.39 1.79
C PHE A 5 10.26 -0.03 2.33
N ARG A 6 10.66 -0.29 3.58
CA ARG A 6 10.52 -1.61 4.23
C ARG A 6 9.85 -1.48 5.60
N PRO A 7 8.96 -2.40 5.98
CA PRO A 7 8.29 -2.39 7.28
C PRO A 7 9.27 -2.54 8.44
N ASP A 8 10.40 -3.21 8.22
CA ASP A 8 11.45 -3.39 9.22
C ASP A 8 12.14 -2.08 9.62
N ASN A 9 12.06 -1.03 8.79
CA ASN A 9 12.70 0.26 9.06
C ASN A 9 11.78 1.21 9.85
N VAL A 10 10.58 0.78 10.20
CA VAL A 10 9.58 1.59 10.90
C VAL A 10 9.84 1.48 12.41
N PRO A 11 10.35 2.53 13.07
CA PRO A 11 10.70 2.48 14.50
C PRO A 11 9.47 2.18 15.37
N GLU A 12 8.25 2.47 14.88
CA GLU A 12 7.01 2.16 15.57
C GLU A 12 6.72 0.64 15.67
N LEU A 13 7.32 -0.16 14.79
CA LEU A 13 7.21 -1.63 14.74
C LEU A 13 8.39 -2.33 15.43
N ASP A 14 9.32 -1.57 16.00
CA ASP A 14 10.52 -2.10 16.64
C ASP A 14 10.16 -2.83 17.95
N GLY A 15 10.73 -4.03 18.12
CA GLY A 15 10.43 -4.96 19.22
C GLY A 15 9.25 -5.93 19.02
N LEU A 16 8.58 -5.95 17.86
CA LEU A 16 7.56 -6.96 17.54
C LEU A 16 8.11 -8.04 16.60
N SER A 17 7.65 -9.29 16.79
CA SER A 17 7.97 -10.35 15.84
C SER A 17 7.36 -10.05 14.47
N ARG A 18 7.99 -10.57 13.39
CA ARG A 18 7.49 -10.40 12.01
C ARG A 18 6.04 -10.89 11.82
N TRP A 19 5.59 -11.80 12.68
CA TRP A 19 4.22 -12.32 12.65
C TRP A 19 3.24 -11.33 13.29
N GLU A 20 3.57 -10.77 14.44
CA GLU A 20 2.75 -9.77 15.12
C GLU A 20 2.68 -8.45 14.34
N GLN A 21 3.79 -8.03 13.74
CA GLN A 21 3.80 -6.89 12.80
C GLN A 21 2.80 -7.13 11.66
N ARG A 22 2.78 -8.35 11.10
CA ARG A 22 1.87 -8.72 10.00
C ARG A 22 0.42 -8.75 10.47
N VAL A 23 0.15 -9.25 11.67
CA VAL A 23 -1.21 -9.31 12.25
C VAL A 23 -1.71 -7.91 12.61
N LEU A 24 -0.89 -7.05 13.20
CA LEU A 24 -1.30 -5.68 13.50
C LEU A 24 -1.56 -4.87 12.23
N LEU A 25 -0.65 -4.92 11.26
CA LEU A 25 -0.80 -4.22 9.99
C LEU A 25 -2.03 -4.71 9.18
N ARG A 26 -2.35 -6.01 9.26
CA ARG A 26 -3.50 -6.57 8.53
C ARG A 26 -4.82 -6.48 9.28
N GLY A 27 -4.82 -6.70 10.59
CA GLY A 27 -6.03 -6.79 11.43
C GLY A 27 -6.54 -5.43 11.90
N THR A 28 -5.64 -4.48 12.21
CA THR A 28 -6.08 -3.18 12.77
C THR A 28 -6.51 -2.15 11.73
N PHE A 29 -6.21 -2.40 10.45
CA PHE A 29 -6.42 -1.45 9.35
C PHE A 29 -7.30 -1.98 8.21
N LEU A 30 -8.19 -2.93 8.49
CA LEU A 30 -9.10 -3.51 7.47
C LEU A 30 -9.92 -2.45 6.72
N LYS A 31 -10.50 -1.48 7.44
CA LYS A 31 -11.29 -0.38 6.84
C LYS A 31 -10.44 0.53 5.95
N GLU A 32 -9.24 0.85 6.40
CA GLU A 32 -8.30 1.74 5.70
C GLU A 32 -7.69 1.04 4.49
N ARG A 33 -7.50 -0.28 4.60
CA ARG A 33 -7.10 -1.13 3.48
C ARG A 33 -8.18 -1.29 2.44
N ALA A 34 -9.44 -1.43 2.84
CA ALA A 34 -10.56 -1.44 1.91
C ALA A 34 -10.68 -0.10 1.15
N MET A 35 -10.62 1.03 1.86
CA MET A 35 -10.62 2.37 1.27
C MET A 35 -9.43 2.58 0.33
N SER A 36 -8.22 2.20 0.74
CA SER A 36 -7.02 2.29 -0.09
C SER A 36 -7.11 1.38 -1.32
N THR A 37 -7.74 0.21 -1.20
CA THR A 37 -7.95 -0.70 -2.34
C THR A 37 -8.96 -0.12 -3.33
N LEU A 38 -10.02 0.53 -2.86
CA LEU A 38 -10.97 1.24 -3.73
C LEU A 38 -10.30 2.40 -4.46
N VAL A 39 -9.53 3.23 -3.75
CA VAL A 39 -8.77 4.32 -4.34
C VAL A 39 -7.73 3.80 -5.34
N LEU A 40 -7.01 2.71 -5.01
CA LEU A 40 -6.12 2.03 -5.94
C LEU A 40 -6.89 1.58 -7.17
N LEU A 41 -8.05 0.95 -7.02
CA LEU A 41 -8.82 0.44 -8.15
C LEU A 41 -9.23 1.55 -9.11
N VAL A 42 -9.69 2.69 -8.57
CA VAL A 42 -9.98 3.89 -9.38
C VAL A 42 -8.72 4.42 -10.05
N ALA A 43 -7.61 4.51 -9.32
CA ALA A 43 -6.33 4.96 -9.86
C ALA A 43 -5.77 4.03 -10.95
N VAL A 44 -5.94 2.72 -10.81
CA VAL A 44 -5.56 1.71 -11.82
C VAL A 44 -6.35 1.97 -13.09
N ILE A 45 -7.69 2.01 -12.99
CA ILE A 45 -8.58 2.22 -14.15
C ILE A 45 -8.25 3.54 -14.85
N ALA A 46 -8.10 4.62 -14.08
CA ALA A 46 -7.71 5.92 -14.62
C ALA A 46 -6.31 5.87 -15.26
N SER A 47 -5.34 5.22 -14.64
CA SER A 47 -3.98 5.11 -15.17
C SER A 47 -3.92 4.33 -16.49
N VAL A 48 -4.79 3.34 -16.70
CA VAL A 48 -4.83 2.62 -17.98
C VAL A 48 -5.21 3.57 -19.11
N GLN A 49 -6.29 4.36 -18.93
CA GLN A 49 -6.74 5.27 -19.98
C GLN A 49 -5.84 6.49 -20.18
N PHE A 50 -5.33 7.08 -19.09
CA PHE A 50 -4.64 8.38 -19.15
C PHE A 50 -3.12 8.28 -19.14
N VAL A 51 -2.54 7.13 -18.78
CA VAL A 51 -1.07 6.94 -18.74
C VAL A 51 -0.65 5.82 -19.67
N ILE A 52 -1.13 4.59 -19.45
CA ILE A 52 -0.65 3.43 -20.19
C ILE A 52 -1.01 3.52 -21.68
N ASN A 53 -2.28 3.78 -22.00
CA ASN A 53 -2.74 3.87 -23.39
C ASN A 53 -2.02 4.97 -24.20
N PRO A 54 -1.91 6.23 -23.73
CA PRO A 54 -1.20 7.26 -24.48
C PRO A 54 0.31 7.00 -24.56
N VAL A 55 0.95 6.48 -23.50
CA VAL A 55 2.37 6.11 -23.55
C VAL A 55 2.62 5.00 -24.56
N LEU A 56 1.82 3.93 -24.54
CA LEU A 56 1.92 2.86 -25.52
C LEU A 56 1.63 3.36 -26.94
N ALA A 57 0.66 4.24 -27.13
CA ALA A 57 0.37 4.82 -28.44
C ALA A 57 1.53 5.68 -28.97
N SER A 58 2.26 6.38 -28.08
CA SER A 58 3.41 7.22 -28.45
C SER A 58 4.66 6.42 -28.81
N VAL A 59 4.89 5.29 -28.16
CA VAL A 59 6.09 4.45 -28.39
C VAL A 59 5.83 3.39 -29.45
N TRP A 60 4.62 2.82 -29.48
CA TRP A 60 4.29 1.73 -30.38
C TRP A 60 2.77 1.67 -30.70
N PRO A 61 2.32 2.39 -31.74
CA PRO A 61 0.89 2.56 -32.06
C PRO A 61 0.13 1.25 -32.30
N ASN A 62 0.79 0.23 -32.88
CA ASN A 62 0.20 -1.07 -33.18
C ASN A 62 0.27 -2.08 -32.02
N PHE A 63 0.83 -1.71 -30.88
CA PHE A 63 1.01 -2.63 -29.75
C PHE A 63 -0.32 -3.02 -29.10
N GLN A 64 -1.33 -2.14 -29.18
CA GLN A 64 -2.68 -2.40 -28.66
C GLN A 64 -3.43 -3.47 -29.46
N ASN A 65 -3.04 -3.72 -30.72
CA ASN A 65 -3.66 -4.76 -31.56
C ASN A 65 -3.13 -6.17 -31.23
N ASN A 66 -1.99 -6.28 -30.55
CA ASN A 66 -1.44 -7.56 -30.09
C ASN A 66 -1.89 -7.83 -28.64
N SER A 67 -2.93 -8.64 -28.49
CA SER A 67 -3.59 -8.92 -27.20
C SER A 67 -2.68 -9.56 -26.14
N ILE A 68 -1.72 -10.41 -26.55
CA ILE A 68 -0.80 -11.11 -25.64
C ILE A 68 0.23 -10.17 -24.99
N PRO A 69 1.06 -9.42 -25.74
CA PRO A 69 2.04 -8.52 -25.13
C PRO A 69 1.37 -7.35 -24.39
N TYR A 70 0.23 -6.88 -24.87
CA TYR A 70 -0.56 -5.87 -24.17
C TYR A 70 -1.07 -6.37 -22.80
N ALA A 71 -1.58 -7.60 -22.73
CA ALA A 71 -1.96 -8.22 -21.46
C ALA A 71 -0.77 -8.34 -20.49
N GLY A 72 0.42 -8.70 -21.00
CA GLY A 72 1.65 -8.75 -20.20
C GLY A 72 2.00 -7.40 -19.56
N VAL A 73 1.92 -6.32 -20.33
CA VAL A 73 2.17 -4.95 -19.82
C VAL A 73 1.17 -4.57 -18.74
N LEU A 74 -0.12 -4.88 -18.93
CA LEU A 74 -1.15 -4.61 -17.93
C LEU A 74 -0.91 -5.37 -16.62
N VAL A 75 -0.49 -6.64 -16.70
CA VAL A 75 -0.17 -7.46 -15.51
C VAL A 75 1.02 -6.86 -14.75
N VAL A 76 2.10 -6.53 -15.46
CA VAL A 76 3.29 -5.90 -14.85
C VAL A 76 2.90 -4.57 -14.19
N TRP A 77 2.08 -3.76 -14.85
CA TRP A 77 1.62 -2.48 -14.31
C TRP A 77 0.75 -2.64 -13.06
N LEU A 78 -0.16 -3.61 -13.07
CA LEU A 78 -1.00 -3.94 -11.91
C LEU A 78 -0.15 -4.35 -10.71
N LEU A 79 0.88 -5.17 -10.92
CA LEU A 79 1.82 -5.56 -9.85
C LEU A 79 2.59 -4.35 -9.31
N LEU A 80 3.02 -3.44 -10.19
CA LEU A 80 3.74 -2.22 -9.82
C LEU A 80 2.85 -1.30 -8.97
N LEU A 81 1.58 -1.13 -9.36
CA LEU A 81 0.60 -0.34 -8.61
C LEU A 81 0.24 -0.99 -7.27
N MET A 82 0.11 -2.33 -7.21
CA MET A 82 -0.07 -3.04 -5.95
C MET A 82 1.09 -2.81 -4.98
N TRP A 83 2.32 -2.88 -5.48
CA TRP A 83 3.51 -2.60 -4.70
C TRP A 83 3.53 -1.15 -4.20
N LEU A 84 3.24 -0.20 -5.08
CA LEU A 84 3.18 1.22 -4.74
C LEU A 84 2.13 1.49 -3.65
N ARG A 85 0.93 0.89 -3.75
CA ARG A 85 -0.10 1.00 -2.69
C ARG A 85 0.41 0.50 -1.36
N ASP A 86 1.09 -0.65 -1.34
CA ASP A 86 1.58 -1.21 -0.07
C ASP A 86 2.62 -0.28 0.57
N VAL A 87 3.50 0.34 -0.22
CA VAL A 87 4.45 1.36 0.26
C VAL A 87 3.73 2.61 0.78
N VAL A 88 2.75 3.11 0.04
CA VAL A 88 1.98 4.31 0.43
C VAL A 88 1.18 4.05 1.70
N MET A 89 0.48 2.92 1.78
CA MET A 89 -0.26 2.50 2.96
C MET A 89 0.65 2.37 4.17
N MET A 90 1.83 1.77 4.04
CA MET A 90 2.76 1.65 5.16
C MET A 90 3.13 3.02 5.75
N ASN A 91 3.35 4.03 4.90
CA ASN A 91 3.68 5.38 5.33
C ASN A 91 2.47 6.15 5.90
N ILE A 92 1.25 5.94 5.38
CA ILE A 92 0.02 6.55 5.90
C ILE A 92 -0.41 5.91 7.23
N LEU A 93 -0.22 4.61 7.39
CA LEU A 93 -0.62 3.87 8.59
C LEU A 93 0.36 4.08 9.76
N ARG A 94 1.60 4.46 9.48
CA ARG A 94 2.65 4.76 10.47
C ARG A 94 2.19 5.64 11.65
N PRO A 95 1.64 6.86 11.46
CA PRO A 95 1.19 7.69 12.58
C PRO A 95 0.08 7.03 13.40
N LYS A 96 -0.77 6.22 12.76
CA LYS A 96 -1.87 5.52 13.45
C LYS A 96 -1.39 4.34 14.28
N ILE A 97 -0.31 3.69 13.87
CA ILE A 97 0.36 2.63 14.65
C ILE A 97 0.99 3.23 15.91
N ALA A 98 1.67 4.38 15.80
CA ALA A 98 2.23 5.08 16.94
C ALA A 98 1.16 5.41 17.98
N ILE A 99 0.03 6.00 17.55
CA ILE A 99 -1.10 6.37 18.42
C ILE A 99 -1.70 5.14 19.11
N LYS A 100 -1.97 4.06 18.37
CA LYS A 100 -2.53 2.83 18.97
C LYS A 100 -1.57 2.12 19.93
N ARG A 101 -0.25 2.24 19.73
CA ARG A 101 0.73 1.68 20.66
C ARG A 101 0.78 2.50 21.94
N THR A 102 0.71 3.83 21.86
CA THR A 102 0.57 4.69 23.06
C THR A 102 -0.76 4.44 23.79
N GLU A 103 -1.86 4.22 23.08
CA GLU A 103 -3.15 3.84 23.68
C GLU A 103 -3.05 2.49 24.41
N LYS A 104 -2.47 1.47 23.77
CA LYS A 104 -2.29 0.15 24.41
C LYS A 104 -1.31 0.18 25.58
N ALA A 105 -0.26 0.99 25.51
CA ALA A 105 0.68 1.19 26.61
C ALA A 105 0.01 1.90 27.80
N ASN A 106 -0.85 2.89 27.54
CA ASN A 106 -1.61 3.59 28.58
C ASN A 106 -2.69 2.71 29.24
N VAL A 107 -3.25 1.74 28.54
CA VAL A 107 -4.21 0.78 29.12
C VAL A 107 -3.54 -0.27 30.01
N ALA A 108 -2.25 -0.56 29.79
CA ALA A 108 -1.48 -1.51 30.60
C ALA A 108 -1.04 -0.92 31.96
N ILE A 109 -1.15 0.39 32.15
CA ILE A 109 -0.94 1.05 33.44
C ILE A 109 -2.34 1.22 34.07
N PRO A 110 -2.74 0.39 35.05
CA PRO A 110 -3.99 0.63 35.75
C PRO A 110 -3.93 2.01 36.42
N PRO A 111 -5.04 2.78 36.48
CA PRO A 111 -5.06 4.00 37.27
C PRO A 111 -4.74 3.61 38.71
N THR A 112 -3.58 4.07 39.19
CA THR A 112 -3.24 4.00 40.60
C THR A 112 -4.19 4.92 41.35
N VAL A 113 -5.25 4.32 41.92
CA VAL A 113 -6.07 4.91 42.98
C VAL A 113 -5.91 4.02 44.19
#